data_AF-A0AAV2LKK4-F1
#
_entry.id   AF-A0AAV2LKK4-F1
#
_cell.length_a   1.000
_cell.length_b   1.000
_cell.length_c   1.000
_cell.angle_alpha   90.00
_cell.angle_beta   90.00
_cell.angle_gamma   90.00
#
_symmetry.space_group_name_H-M   'P 1'
#
loop_
_entity.id
_entity.type
_entity.pdbx_description
1 polymer ?
#
loop_
_entity_poly.entity_id
_entity_poly.type
_entity_poly.pdbx_seq_one_letter_code
_entity_poly.pdbx_strand_id
1 'polypeptide(L)'
;MNGQQQRTSQMPSVHIVEGPTIWIIGDSYVRRGRDRAAETLGHNLGMAAHVQWFGRGGLRWSSLVPWLFRLLRGRSAPAVLLICCGSNDLGKVKSVDLVAAMKRDLLDLHRRYPSMDIFFSQLTDRRLWRDAQPGRINH
;
A
#
# COMPACT_ATOMS: atom_id res chain seq x y z
N MET A 1 -40.18 13.82 51.85
CA MET A 1 -40.01 14.70 50.67
C MET A 1 -38.62 14.49 50.09
N ASN A 2 -38.58 14.43 48.77
CA ASN A 2 -37.51 13.94 47.88
C ASN A 2 -36.12 14.58 48.07
N GLY A 3 -35.08 13.76 47.86
CA GLY A 3 -33.73 14.20 47.52
C GLY A 3 -33.09 13.16 46.60
N GLN A 4 -33.11 13.42 45.30
CA GLN A 4 -32.82 12.50 44.20
C GLN A 4 -31.39 11.93 44.24
N GLN A 5 -31.28 10.61 44.21
CA GLN A 5 -30.08 9.91 43.73
C GLN A 5 -29.89 10.23 42.23
N GLN A 6 -28.88 11.02 41.90
CA GLN A 6 -28.44 11.19 40.53
C GLN A 6 -27.72 9.91 40.08
N ARG A 7 -28.43 9.07 39.32
CA ARG A 7 -27.80 8.02 38.51
C ARG A 7 -26.90 8.68 37.48
N THR A 8 -25.64 8.30 37.53
CA THR A 8 -24.59 8.57 36.56
C THR A 8 -25.03 8.20 35.14
N SER A 9 -25.05 9.17 34.23
CA SER A 9 -25.01 8.92 32.79
C SER A 9 -23.56 9.08 32.33
N GLN A 10 -22.71 8.10 32.65
CA GLN A 10 -21.40 8.00 32.04
C GLN A 10 -21.64 7.54 30.60
N MET A 11 -21.45 8.46 29.64
CA MET A 11 -21.50 8.10 28.23
C MET A 11 -20.47 6.99 27.97
N PRO A 12 -20.81 5.92 27.25
CA PRO A 12 -19.83 4.92 26.90
C PRO A 12 -18.72 5.63 26.12
N SER A 13 -17.51 5.56 26.65
CA SER A 13 -16.32 5.96 25.91
C SER A 13 -16.36 5.20 24.60
N VAL A 14 -16.56 5.91 23.50
CA VAL A 14 -16.42 5.34 22.16
C VAL A 14 -14.97 4.91 22.07
N HIS A 15 -14.70 3.64 22.36
CA HIS A 15 -13.47 3.00 21.95
C HIS A 15 -13.53 2.99 20.43
N ILE A 16 -13.01 4.05 19.81
CA ILE A 16 -12.58 3.98 18.43
C ILE A 16 -11.51 2.91 18.46
N VAL A 17 -11.88 1.68 18.09
CA VAL A 17 -10.91 0.65 17.78
C VAL A 17 -10.20 1.21 16.55
N GLU A 18 -9.10 1.91 16.75
CA GLU A 18 -8.27 2.38 15.64
C GLU A 18 -7.75 1.13 14.95
N GLY A 19 -8.43 0.76 13.86
CA GLY A 19 -8.05 -0.38 13.04
C GLY A 19 -6.64 -0.21 12.49
N PRO A 20 -6.04 -1.29 11.97
CA PRO A 20 -4.65 -1.27 11.50
C PRO A 20 -4.44 -0.17 10.46
N THR A 21 -3.27 0.48 10.52
CA THR A 21 -2.85 1.38 9.45
C THR A 21 -2.35 0.55 8.27
N ILE A 22 -2.95 0.76 7.11
CA ILE A 22 -2.64 0.05 5.86
C ILE A 22 -2.13 1.07 4.85
N TRP A 23 -0.94 0.84 4.31
CA TRP A 23 -0.40 1.67 3.23
C TRP A 23 -0.51 0.93 1.91
N ILE A 24 -1.15 1.55 0.92
CA ILE A 24 -1.18 1.08 -0.46
C ILE A 24 -0.27 2.00 -1.27
N ILE A 25 0.86 1.46 -1.74
CA ILE A 25 1.88 2.24 -2.46
C ILE A 25 2.08 1.70 -3.86
N GLY A 26 2.17 2.59 -4.85
CA GLY A 26 2.35 2.15 -6.22
C GLY A 26 2.32 3.27 -7.24
N ASP A 27 2.04 2.88 -8.48
CA ASP A 27 2.03 3.81 -9.60
C ASP A 27 0.68 4.52 -9.82
N SER A 28 0.41 4.97 -11.04
CA SER A 28 -0.87 5.52 -11.47
C SER A 28 -2.09 4.64 -11.18
N TYR A 29 -1.95 3.31 -11.10
CA TYR A 29 -3.06 2.42 -10.77
C TYR A 29 -3.53 2.61 -9.33
N VAL A 30 -2.62 2.80 -8.37
CA VAL A 30 -2.98 3.10 -6.98
C VAL A 30 -3.69 4.43 -6.87
N ARG A 31 -3.25 5.45 -7.63
CA ARG A 31 -3.94 6.74 -7.69
C ARG A 31 -5.38 6.58 -8.19
N ARG A 32 -5.58 5.90 -9.31
CA ARG A 32 -6.93 5.62 -9.85
C ARG A 32 -7.77 4.74 -8.91
N GLY A 33 -7.14 3.78 -8.23
CA GLY A 33 -7.77 2.93 -7.23
C GLY A 33 -8.30 3.73 -6.05
N ARG A 34 -7.52 4.71 -5.55
CA ARG A 34 -7.97 5.66 -4.52
C ARG A 34 -9.19 6.45 -4.99
N ASP A 35 -9.13 7.01 -6.19
CA ASP A 35 -10.21 7.82 -6.76
C ASP A 35 -11.49 6.97 -6.86
N ARG A 36 -11.38 5.74 -7.37
CA ARG A 36 -12.50 4.80 -7.47
C ARG A 36 -13.04 4.36 -6.11
N ALA A 37 -12.15 4.09 -5.15
CA ALA A 37 -12.55 3.74 -3.78
C ALA A 37 -13.37 4.86 -3.14
N ALA A 38 -12.97 6.12 -3.33
CA ALA A 38 -13.69 7.29 -2.82
C ALA A 38 -15.14 7.35 -3.31
N GLU A 39 -15.37 6.99 -4.57
CA GLU A 39 -16.70 6.97 -5.20
C GLU A 39 -17.56 5.76 -4.82
N THR A 40 -17.01 4.75 -4.15
CA THR A 40 -17.68 3.45 -3.95
C THR A 40 -17.73 3.03 -2.49
N LEU A 41 -16.60 2.54 -1.97
CA LEU A 41 -16.48 1.96 -0.64
C LEU A 41 -15.86 2.94 0.38
N GLY A 42 -15.59 4.18 -0.04
CA GLY A 42 -14.79 5.15 0.68
C GLY A 42 -13.30 4.82 0.66
N HIS A 43 -12.47 5.76 1.13
CA HIS A 43 -11.01 5.59 1.12
C HIS A 43 -10.51 4.39 1.93
N ASN A 44 -11.27 3.94 2.93
CA ASN A 44 -10.93 2.76 3.74
C ASN A 44 -11.53 1.45 3.20
N LEU A 45 -12.08 1.45 1.98
CA LEU A 45 -12.63 0.26 1.32
C LEU A 45 -13.75 -0.43 2.13
N GLY A 46 -14.51 0.34 2.91
CA GLY A 46 -15.55 -0.19 3.81
C GLY A 46 -15.01 -0.98 5.01
N MET A 47 -13.68 -0.96 5.24
CA MET A 47 -13.04 -1.67 6.34
C MET A 47 -12.90 -0.78 7.59
N ALA A 48 -12.93 -1.41 8.76
CA ALA A 48 -12.50 -0.79 10.02
C ALA A 48 -10.97 -0.73 10.10
N ALA A 49 -10.35 0.08 9.23
CA ALA A 49 -8.90 0.26 9.11
C ALA A 49 -8.59 1.70 8.66
N HIS A 50 -7.33 2.13 8.83
CA HIS A 50 -6.88 3.42 8.31
C HIS A 50 -6.04 3.22 7.05
N VAL A 51 -6.66 3.37 5.88
CA VAL A 51 -5.99 3.15 4.59
C VAL A 51 -5.40 4.45 4.06
N GLN A 52 -4.08 4.44 3.80
CA GLN A 52 -3.35 5.55 3.20
C GLN A 52 -2.87 5.16 1.81
N TRP A 53 -3.17 6.01 0.83
CA TRP A 53 -2.92 5.75 -0.59
C TRP A 53 -1.75 6.60 -1.10
N PHE A 54 -0.73 5.94 -1.65
CA PHE A 54 0.47 6.55 -2.18
C PHE A 54 0.65 6.15 -3.65
N GLY A 55 -0.01 6.85 -4.56
CA GLY A 55 0.12 6.64 -6.01
C GLY A 55 1.03 7.69 -6.67
N ARG A 56 2.09 7.27 -7.36
CA ARG A 56 2.98 8.16 -8.12
C ARG A 56 3.09 7.73 -9.59
N GLY A 57 2.68 8.59 -10.52
CA GLY A 57 2.75 8.31 -11.96
C GLY A 57 4.16 7.89 -12.42
N GLY A 58 4.24 6.85 -13.25
CA GLY A 58 5.50 6.35 -13.81
C GLY A 58 6.46 5.72 -12.80
N LEU A 59 6.02 5.45 -11.57
CA LEU A 59 6.85 4.85 -10.52
C LEU A 59 7.45 3.52 -10.97
N ARG A 60 8.78 3.44 -10.90
CA ARG A 60 9.60 2.25 -11.16
C ARG A 60 10.11 1.67 -9.85
N TRP A 61 10.44 0.38 -9.86
CA TRP A 61 10.91 -0.34 -8.67
C TRP A 61 12.13 0.33 -8.02
N SER A 62 13.12 0.73 -8.83
CA SER A 62 14.34 1.40 -8.35
C SER A 62 14.09 2.68 -7.54
N SER A 63 12.94 3.32 -7.76
CA SER A 63 12.54 4.56 -7.08
C SER A 63 11.49 4.36 -5.98
N LEU A 64 10.98 3.13 -5.82
CA LEU A 64 9.97 2.77 -4.81
C LEU A 64 10.57 2.82 -3.41
N VAL A 65 11.62 2.05 -3.16
CA VAL A 65 12.23 1.91 -1.82
C VAL A 65 12.73 3.24 -1.26
N PRO A 66 13.47 4.09 -2.02
CA PRO A 66 13.86 5.41 -1.53
C PRO A 66 12.66 6.32 -1.24
N TRP A 67 11.56 6.14 -1.98
CA TRP A 67 10.34 6.92 -1.73
C TRP A 67 9.60 6.42 -0.49
N LEU A 68 9.47 5.11 -0.31
CA LEU A 68 8.90 4.50 0.90
C LEU A 68 9.66 4.96 2.16
N PHE A 69 10.99 4.93 2.14
CA PHE A 69 11.77 5.41 3.29
C PHE A 69 11.56 6.90 3.58
N ARG A 70 11.35 7.74 2.56
CA ARG A 70 10.97 9.14 2.80
C ARG A 70 9.58 9.27 3.41
N LEU A 71 8.63 8.43 3.02
CA LEU A 71 7.30 8.41 3.62
C LEU A 71 7.37 7.96 5.09
N LEU A 72 8.21 6.98 5.41
CA LEU A 72 8.40 6.46 6.77
C LEU A 72 9.16 7.42 7.70
N ARG A 73 9.85 8.45 7.19
CA ARG A 73 10.58 9.40 8.03
C ARG A 73 9.61 10.16 8.94
N GLY A 74 9.81 10.03 10.25
CA GLY A 74 8.99 10.69 11.27
C GLY A 74 7.59 10.12 11.41
N ARG A 75 7.31 8.93 10.84
CA ARG A 75 6.02 8.23 10.94
C ARG A 75 6.26 6.81 11.46
N SER A 76 5.31 6.29 12.20
CA SER A 76 5.27 4.85 12.50
C SER A 76 5.12 4.06 11.21
N ALA A 77 5.76 2.89 11.13
CA ALA A 77 5.52 1.96 10.04
C ALA A 77 4.05 1.50 10.05
N PRO A 78 3.42 1.31 8.88
CA PRO A 78 2.08 0.74 8.84
C PRO A 78 2.11 -0.71 9.35
N ALA A 79 0.96 -1.19 9.82
CA ALA A 79 0.81 -2.61 10.13
C ALA A 79 0.89 -3.44 8.84
N VAL A 80 0.32 -2.93 7.74
CA VAL A 80 0.31 -3.59 6.44
C VAL A 80 0.80 -2.64 5.34
N LEU A 81 1.71 -3.13 4.51
CA LEU A 81 2.19 -2.45 3.30
C LEU A 81 1.84 -3.28 2.06
N LEU A 82 0.92 -2.78 1.24
CA LEU A 82 0.59 -3.33 -0.06
C LEU A 82 1.33 -2.57 -1.16
N ILE A 83 2.18 -3.26 -1.92
CA ILE A 83 2.98 -2.71 -3.00
C ILE A 83 2.39 -3.08 -4.36
N CYS A 84 2.06 -2.07 -5.16
CA CYS A 84 1.55 -2.15 -6.52
C CYS A 84 2.51 -1.44 -7.49
N CYS A 85 3.71 -1.99 -7.69
CA CYS A 85 4.79 -1.39 -8.49
C CYS A 85 5.53 -2.47 -9.31
N GLY A 86 6.33 -2.07 -10.30
CA GLY A 86 7.09 -2.96 -11.19
C GLY A 86 6.56 -3.01 -12.62
N SER A 87 5.31 -2.59 -12.85
CA SER A 87 4.70 -2.61 -14.19
C SER A 87 5.38 -1.63 -15.15
N ASN A 88 6.08 -0.61 -14.65
CA ASN A 88 6.78 0.37 -15.48
C ASN A 88 8.23 -0.04 -15.81
N ASP A 89 8.71 -1.14 -15.21
CA ASP A 89 10.05 -1.69 -15.36
C ASP A 89 10.12 -2.79 -16.44
N LEU A 90 8.98 -3.44 -16.72
CA LEU A 90 8.87 -4.45 -17.77
C LEU A 90 9.18 -3.85 -19.16
N GLY A 91 9.99 -4.57 -19.93
CA GLY A 91 10.53 -4.12 -21.22
C GLY A 91 11.76 -3.20 -21.12
N LYS A 92 12.10 -2.70 -19.92
CA LYS A 92 13.24 -1.80 -19.69
C LYS A 92 14.36 -2.42 -18.87
N VAL A 93 14.01 -3.40 -18.03
CA VAL A 93 14.94 -4.17 -17.21
C VAL A 93 14.65 -5.64 -17.48
N LYS A 94 15.69 -6.49 -17.44
CA LYS A 94 15.48 -7.94 -17.53
C LYS A 94 14.65 -8.40 -16.34
N SER A 95 13.66 -9.26 -16.59
CA SER A 95 12.74 -9.74 -15.55
C SER A 95 13.48 -10.39 -14.37
N VAL A 96 14.56 -11.13 -14.64
CA VAL A 96 15.39 -11.77 -13.62
C VAL A 96 16.07 -10.76 -12.69
N ASP A 97 16.59 -9.66 -13.25
CA ASP A 97 17.27 -8.62 -12.49
C ASP A 97 16.26 -7.83 -11.65
N LEU A 98 15.08 -7.57 -12.21
CA LEU A 98 13.97 -6.92 -11.50
C LEU A 98 13.51 -7.77 -10.32
N VAL A 99 13.26 -9.07 -10.53
CA VAL A 99 12.86 -9.99 -9.44
C VAL A 99 13.94 -10.10 -8.38
N ALA A 100 15.22 -10.16 -8.75
CA ALA A 100 16.31 -10.19 -7.80
C ALA A 100 16.39 -8.91 -6.95
N ALA A 101 16.27 -7.74 -7.58
CA ALA A 101 16.20 -6.46 -6.89
C ALA A 101 14.99 -6.40 -5.94
N MET A 102 13.82 -6.84 -6.40
CA MET A 102 12.61 -6.90 -5.59
C MET A 102 12.78 -7.76 -4.34
N LYS A 103 13.29 -8.99 -4.50
CA LYS A 103 13.51 -9.90 -3.38
C LYS A 103 14.47 -9.32 -2.34
N ARG A 104 15.61 -8.76 -2.79
CA ARG A 104 16.58 -8.13 -1.90
C ARG A 104 15.94 -6.99 -1.11
N ASP A 105 15.27 -6.08 -1.82
CA ASP A 105 14.71 -4.89 -1.21
C ASP A 105 13.58 -5.22 -0.21
N LEU A 106 12.74 -6.23 -0.53
CA LEU A 106 11.69 -6.72 0.38
C LEU A 106 12.27 -7.40 1.63
N LEU A 107 13.35 -8.17 1.46
CA LEU A 107 14.04 -8.81 2.59
C LEU A 107 14.63 -7.76 3.53
N ASP A 108 15.27 -6.73 2.99
CA ASP A 108 15.83 -5.63 3.79
C ASP A 108 14.72 -4.82 4.48
N LEU A 109 13.58 -4.62 3.81
CA LEU A 109 12.43 -3.96 4.41
C LEU A 109 11.86 -4.76 5.59
N HIS A 110 11.71 -6.08 5.43
CA HIS A 110 11.24 -6.96 6.50
C HIS A 110 12.21 -6.99 7.69
N ARG A 111 13.53 -7.03 7.45
CA ARG A 111 14.54 -6.95 8.52
C ARG A 111 14.43 -5.65 9.32
N ARG A 112 14.14 -4.53 8.64
CA ARG A 112 14.05 -3.21 9.28
C ARG A 112 12.73 -2.99 10.02
N TYR A 113 11.65 -3.58 9.52
CA TYR A 113 10.30 -3.46 10.08
C TYR A 113 9.67 -4.85 10.23
N PRO A 114 10.13 -5.64 11.22
CA PRO A 114 9.73 -7.05 11.33
C PRO A 114 8.24 -7.25 11.64
N SER A 115 7.58 -6.23 12.21
CA SER A 115 6.15 -6.24 12.53
C SER A 115 5.25 -5.74 11.40
N MET A 116 5.81 -5.30 10.28
CA MET A 116 5.05 -4.82 9.12
C MET A 116 4.82 -5.98 8.14
N ASP A 117 3.56 -6.31 7.90
CA ASP A 117 3.19 -7.29 6.88
C ASP A 117 3.33 -6.66 5.49
N ILE A 118 4.13 -7.30 4.63
CA ILE A 118 4.43 -6.77 3.30
C ILE A 118 3.80 -7.67 2.25
N PHE A 119 2.89 -7.10 1.46
CA PHE A 119 2.24 -7.76 0.34
C PHE A 119 2.63 -7.10 -0.97
N PHE A 120 2.72 -7.91 -2.01
CA PHE A 120 2.97 -7.44 -3.37
C PHE A 120 1.81 -7.87 -4.26
N SER A 121 1.15 -6.92 -4.93
CA SER A 121 0.10 -7.27 -5.90
C SER A 121 0.74 -7.78 -7.19
N GLN A 122 0.19 -8.84 -7.79
CA GLN A 122 0.59 -9.27 -9.13
C GLN A 122 0.52 -8.10 -10.10
N LEU A 123 1.54 -7.99 -10.96
CA LEU A 123 1.59 -6.99 -12.01
C LEU A 123 0.33 -7.17 -12.87
N THR A 124 -0.56 -6.18 -12.87
CA THR A 124 -1.73 -6.22 -13.75
C THR A 124 -1.26 -6.38 -15.18
N ASP A 125 -1.65 -7.47 -15.84
CA ASP A 125 -1.34 -7.70 -17.25
C ASP A 125 -1.77 -6.48 -18.06
N ARG A 126 -0.79 -5.78 -18.65
CA ARG A 126 -1.10 -4.73 -19.61
C ARG A 126 -1.47 -5.41 -20.93
N ARG A 127 -2.64 -5.06 -21.48
CA ARG A 127 -3.06 -5.50 -22.83
C ARG A 127 -2.07 -5.10 -23.94
N LEU A 128 -1.25 -4.07 -23.73
CA LEU A 128 -0.20 -3.62 -24.65
C LEU A 128 1.02 -3.14 -23.88
N TRP A 129 2.13 -3.86 -24.01
CA TRP A 129 3.45 -3.42 -23.62
C TRP A 129 4.04 -2.60 -24.77
N ARG A 130 4.11 -1.27 -24.64
CA ARG A 130 4.69 -0.42 -25.71
C ARG A 130 6.14 -0.80 -26.06
N ASP A 131 6.83 -1.43 -25.12
CA ASP A 131 8.25 -1.80 -25.23
C ASP A 131 8.48 -3.32 -25.27
N ALA A 132 7.44 -4.16 -25.20
CA ALA A 132 7.62 -5.61 -25.37
C ALA A 132 7.21 -6.01 -26.78
N GLN A 133 8.18 -6.44 -27.58
CA GLN A 133 7.89 -7.18 -28.80
C GLN A 133 7.27 -8.53 -28.41
N PRO A 134 6.09 -8.90 -28.93
CA PRO A 134 5.39 -10.13 -28.56
C PRO A 134 6.18 -11.43 -28.77
N GLY A 135 7.28 -11.40 -29.54
CA GLY A 135 8.07 -12.58 -29.90
C GLY A 135 9.33 -12.83 -29.08
N ARG A 136 9.55 -12.14 -27.94
CA ARG A 136 10.81 -12.26 -27.16
C ARG A 136 10.65 -12.48 -25.66
N ILE A 137 9.48 -12.94 -25.22
CA ILE A 137 9.31 -13.43 -23.86
C ILE A 137 9.84 -14.87 -23.83
N ASN A 138 11.14 -15.02 -23.65
CA ASN A 138 11.74 -16.35 -23.51
C ASN A 138 11.35 -16.95 -22.16
N HIS A 139 10.87 -18.20 -22.24
CA HIS A 139 10.72 -19.17 -21.17
C HIS A 139 12.04 -19.43 -20.44
#